data_AF-A0A560X995-F1
#
_entry.id   AF-A0A560X995-F1
#
_cell.length_a   1.000
_cell.length_b   1.000
_cell.length_c   1.000
_cell.angle_alpha   90.00
_cell.angle_beta   90.00
_cell.angle_gamma   90.00
#
_symmetry.space_group_name_H-M   'P 1'
#
loop_
_entity.id
_entity.type
_entity.pdbx_description
1 polymer ?
#
loop_
_entity_poly.entity_id
_entity_poly.type
_entity_poly.pdbx_seq_one_letter_code
_entity_poly.pdbx_strand_id
1 'polypeptide(L)'
;MMAKHDTLISDVIRSRGRSWVALGEVREALLAAGIANEDLIHVIGWATRGRSLRFTAFHHMWVSQSTEGDRRRRLDASEIKRVPVPFELWRDIGRAERSELVDVRLDWERGYASLQVIAEPDEWPFMLGVWESIMADVSGLQALVNELACEAGVVPISEKGRRAWIREHGAALNSKQAWAQFSRENNPARRGLLADFMADYREIWPRKQGRPRKVQ
;
A
#
# COMPACT_ATOMS: atom_id res chain seq x y z
N MET A 1 -17.77 -8.91 25.67
CA MET A 1 -16.34 -9.05 26.03
C MET A 1 -15.58 -8.16 25.04
N MET A 2 -15.27 -6.90 25.39
CA MET A 2 -14.49 -6.02 24.49
C MET A 2 -13.08 -6.61 24.38
N ALA A 3 -12.66 -6.94 23.16
CA ALA A 3 -11.49 -7.77 22.93
C ALA A 3 -10.20 -6.99 23.26
N LYS A 4 -9.18 -7.69 23.76
CA LYS A 4 -7.81 -7.17 24.03
C LYS A 4 -7.21 -6.31 22.89
N HIS A 5 -7.69 -6.47 21.67
CA HIS A 5 -7.32 -5.66 20.49
C HIS A 5 -7.72 -4.17 20.65
N ASP A 6 -8.91 -3.90 21.20
CA ASP A 6 -9.38 -2.52 21.44
C ASP A 6 -8.50 -1.81 22.46
N THR A 7 -7.96 -2.55 23.44
CA THR A 7 -7.09 -2.01 24.49
C THR A 7 -5.69 -1.69 23.95
N LEU A 8 -5.07 -2.58 23.18
CA LEU A 8 -3.74 -2.35 22.59
C LEU A 8 -3.73 -1.20 21.57
N ILE A 9 -4.76 -1.11 20.73
CA ILE A 9 -4.90 -0.03 19.75
C ILE A 9 -5.22 1.29 20.45
N SER A 10 -6.12 1.29 21.43
CA SER A 10 -6.40 2.47 22.25
C SER A 10 -5.17 2.92 23.05
N ASP A 11 -4.30 2.02 23.49
CA ASP A 11 -3.09 2.38 24.24
C ASP A 11 -1.98 2.93 23.33
N VAL A 12 -1.80 2.41 22.12
CA VAL A 12 -0.90 3.01 21.12
C VAL A 12 -1.37 4.41 20.73
N ILE A 13 -2.69 4.62 20.58
CA ILE A 13 -3.28 5.86 20.08
C ILE A 13 -3.52 6.91 21.19
N ARG A 14 -3.97 6.52 22.41
CA ARG A 14 -4.32 7.46 23.50
C ARG A 14 -3.18 7.79 24.46
N SER A 15 -2.17 6.92 24.62
CA SER A 15 -1.32 6.95 25.83
C SER A 15 -0.39 8.17 26.01
N ARG A 16 -0.30 9.13 25.08
CA ARG A 16 0.69 10.23 25.20
C ARG A 16 0.24 11.64 24.83
N GLY A 17 -1.04 11.88 24.53
CA GLY A 17 -1.49 13.22 24.10
C GLY A 17 -0.79 13.73 22.83
N ARG A 18 -0.26 12.81 22.01
CA ARG A 18 0.45 13.12 20.76
C ARG A 18 -0.57 13.32 19.63
N SER A 19 -0.35 14.32 18.78
CA SER A 19 -1.16 14.51 17.55
C SER A 19 -0.62 13.73 16.34
N TRP A 20 0.59 13.16 16.47
CA TRP A 20 1.30 12.46 15.40
C TRP A 20 1.96 11.17 15.92
N VAL A 21 1.96 10.12 15.11
CA VAL A 21 2.57 8.81 15.39
C VAL A 21 3.53 8.40 14.29
N ALA A 22 4.58 7.66 14.65
CA ALA A 22 5.57 7.17 13.70
C ALA A 22 5.00 6.10 12.76
N LEU A 23 5.64 5.92 11.60
CA LEU A 23 5.25 4.91 10.62
C LEU A 23 5.25 3.47 11.18
N GLY A 24 6.18 3.15 12.09
CA GLY A 24 6.20 1.86 12.80
C GLY A 24 4.97 1.64 13.67
N GLU A 25 4.53 2.68 14.40
CA GLU A 25 3.30 2.63 15.23
C GLU A 25 2.05 2.47 14.35
N VAL A 26 2.03 3.09 13.16
CA VAL A 26 0.97 2.91 12.16
C VAL A 26 0.90 1.45 11.69
N ARG A 27 2.06 0.85 11.38
CA ARG A 27 2.14 -0.57 10.99
C ARG A 27 1.61 -1.47 12.09
N GLU A 28 2.05 -1.28 13.33
CA GLU A 28 1.59 -2.08 14.46
C GLU A 28 0.08 -1.99 14.66
N ALA A 29 -0.49 -0.78 14.57
CA ALA A 29 -1.93 -0.57 14.70
C ALA A 29 -2.73 -1.29 13.58
N LEU A 30 -2.27 -1.23 12.33
CA LEU A 30 -2.92 -1.89 11.20
C LEU A 30 -2.80 -3.43 11.28
N LEU A 31 -1.63 -3.95 11.67
CA LEU A 31 -1.44 -5.38 11.91
C LEU A 31 -2.35 -5.87 13.05
N ALA A 32 -2.47 -5.10 14.14
CA ALA A 32 -3.37 -5.41 15.24
C ALA A 32 -4.86 -5.38 14.84
N ALA A 33 -5.21 -4.60 13.82
CA ALA A 33 -6.52 -4.57 13.19
C ALA A 33 -6.75 -5.69 12.16
N GLY A 34 -5.82 -6.66 12.04
CA GLY A 34 -5.96 -7.82 11.16
C GLY A 34 -5.59 -7.56 9.70
N ILE A 35 -4.91 -6.45 9.39
CA ILE A 35 -4.39 -6.19 8.04
C ILE A 35 -3.15 -7.04 7.80
N ALA A 36 -3.13 -7.77 6.69
CA ALA A 36 -1.96 -8.52 6.26
C ALA A 36 -0.80 -7.58 5.90
N ASN A 37 0.44 -8.01 6.15
CA ASN A 37 1.62 -7.15 5.97
C ASN A 37 1.77 -6.67 4.51
N GLU A 38 1.42 -7.50 3.54
CA GLU A 38 1.39 -7.22 2.11
C GLU A 38 0.33 -6.18 1.67
N ASP A 39 -0.68 -5.93 2.51
CA ASP A 39 -1.76 -4.99 2.22
C ASP A 39 -1.54 -3.60 2.83
N LEU A 40 -0.57 -3.45 3.75
CA LEU A 40 -0.38 -2.22 4.53
C LEU A 40 -0.25 -0.97 3.66
N ILE A 41 0.60 -1.01 2.63
CA ILE A 41 0.82 0.13 1.72
C ILE A 41 -0.45 0.48 0.94
N HIS A 42 -1.23 -0.52 0.53
CA HIS A 42 -2.47 -0.31 -0.20
C HIS A 42 -3.54 0.34 0.69
N VAL A 43 -3.67 -0.13 1.94
CA VAL A 43 -4.57 0.45 2.94
C VAL A 43 -4.19 1.90 3.25
N ILE A 44 -2.91 2.19 3.44
CA ILE A 44 -2.40 3.55 3.64
C ILE A 44 -2.68 4.44 2.42
N GLY A 45 -2.37 3.97 1.22
CA GLY A 45 -2.62 4.71 -0.03
C GLY A 45 -4.10 5.03 -0.25
N TRP A 46 -5.00 4.12 0.11
CA TRP A 46 -6.44 4.35 0.05
C TRP A 46 -6.92 5.35 1.10
N ALA A 47 -6.48 5.21 2.35
CA ALA A 47 -6.85 6.13 3.44
C ALA A 47 -6.35 7.56 3.19
N THR A 48 -5.16 7.70 2.58
CA THR A 48 -4.62 9.00 2.16
C THR A 48 -5.39 9.62 1.00
N ARG A 49 -5.84 8.81 0.02
CA ARG A 49 -6.71 9.27 -1.09
C ARG A 49 -8.07 9.76 -0.58
N GLY A 50 -8.67 9.06 0.38
CA GLY A 50 -9.92 9.45 1.03
C GLY A 50 -9.80 10.68 1.93
N ARG A 51 -8.57 11.19 2.14
CA ARG A 51 -8.21 12.29 3.05
C ARG A 51 -8.53 12.00 4.52
N SER A 52 -8.75 10.73 4.87
CA SER A 52 -8.99 10.31 6.25
C SER A 52 -7.68 10.17 7.03
N LEU A 53 -6.59 9.78 6.37
CA LEU A 53 -5.25 9.69 6.96
C LEU A 53 -4.27 10.68 6.31
N ARG A 54 -3.53 11.45 7.11
CA ARG A 54 -2.55 12.43 6.64
C ARG A 54 -1.17 12.06 7.14
N PHE A 55 -0.18 12.26 6.28
CA PHE A 55 1.21 12.03 6.61
C PHE A 55 2.05 13.28 6.45
N THR A 56 3.06 13.41 7.30
CA THR A 56 4.11 14.42 7.18
C THR A 56 5.47 13.77 7.31
N ALA A 57 6.48 14.34 6.66
CA ALA A 57 7.86 13.84 6.68
C ALA A 57 8.85 14.98 6.45
N PHE A 58 10.12 14.75 6.74
CA PHE A 58 11.19 15.57 6.19
C PHE A 58 11.47 15.09 4.78
N HIS A 59 11.28 15.97 3.79
CA HIS A 59 11.45 15.63 2.38
C HIS A 59 12.80 16.11 1.87
N HIS A 60 13.57 15.17 1.35
CA HIS A 60 14.83 15.40 0.65
C HIS A 60 14.60 15.07 -0.82
N MET A 61 14.48 16.10 -1.65
CA MET A 61 14.34 15.93 -3.09
C MET A 61 15.73 15.68 -3.69
N TRP A 62 16.01 14.43 -4.06
CA TRP A 62 17.18 14.09 -4.86
C TRP A 62 16.76 14.26 -6.31
N VAL A 63 17.37 15.20 -7.02
CA VAL A 63 17.16 15.35 -8.47
C VAL A 63 18.45 14.91 -9.14
N SER A 64 18.56 13.62 -9.46
CA SER A 64 19.62 13.14 -10.35
C SER A 64 19.24 13.43 -11.81
N GLN A 65 19.24 14.70 -12.19
CA GLN A 65 19.15 15.07 -13.60
C GLN A 65 20.56 15.35 -14.10
N SER A 66 21.32 14.31 -14.43
CA SER A 66 22.13 14.27 -15.66
C SER A 66 23.13 13.10 -15.68
N THR A 67 23.46 12.70 -16.89
CA THR A 67 24.68 12.00 -17.30
C THR A 67 25.98 12.77 -16.98
N GLU A 68 25.91 13.97 -16.38
CA GLU A 68 27.05 14.85 -16.07
C GLU A 68 27.47 14.81 -14.58
N GLY A 69 26.91 13.88 -13.80
CA GLY A 69 27.35 13.62 -12.44
C GLY A 69 26.30 13.89 -11.38
N ASP A 70 26.44 13.15 -10.28
CA ASP A 70 25.53 13.07 -9.14
C ASP A 70 25.46 14.43 -8.40
N ARG A 71 24.55 15.33 -8.82
CA ARG A 71 24.31 16.61 -8.12
C ARG A 71 23.44 16.38 -6.88
N ARG A 72 24.04 15.73 -5.89
CA ARG A 72 23.49 15.62 -4.53
C ARG A 72 23.38 17.01 -3.91
N ARG A 73 22.19 17.63 -3.93
CA ARG A 73 21.94 18.82 -3.10
C ARG A 73 21.61 18.35 -1.69
N ARG A 74 22.59 18.42 -0.79
CA ARG A 74 22.32 18.35 0.65
C ARG A 74 21.52 19.61 1.00
N LEU A 75 20.30 19.43 1.49
CA LEU A 75 19.52 20.54 2.05
C LEU A 75 20.25 21.07 3.28
N ASP A 76 20.39 22.39 3.38
CA ASP A 76 20.91 23.01 4.60
C ASP A 76 19.92 22.77 5.76
N ALA A 77 20.41 22.76 7.00
CA ALA A 77 19.56 22.52 8.18
C ALA A 77 18.39 23.51 8.28
N SER A 78 18.56 24.74 7.78
CA SER A 78 17.53 25.77 7.69
C SER A 78 16.47 25.50 6.62
N GLU A 79 16.77 24.65 5.63
CA GLU A 79 15.87 24.24 4.56
C GLU A 79 15.07 22.97 4.92
N ILE A 80 15.47 22.27 5.99
CA ILE A 80 14.76 21.09 6.50
C ILE A 80 13.45 21.53 7.14
N LYS A 81 12.36 21.39 6.38
CA LYS A 81 11.00 21.57 6.88
C LYS A 81 10.20 20.30 6.70
N ARG A 82 9.33 20.06 7.67
CA ARG A 82 8.35 18.98 7.59
C ARG A 82 7.29 19.35 6.56
N VAL A 83 7.07 18.49 5.57
CA VAL A 83 6.11 18.69 4.48
C VAL A 83 5.06 17.58 4.49
N PRO A 84 3.87 17.81 3.90
CA PRO A 84 2.92 16.74 3.63
C PRO A 84 3.53 15.68 2.71
N VAL A 85 3.30 14.41 3.01
CA VAL A 85 3.67 13.31 2.11
C VAL A 85 2.62 13.21 1.00
N PRO A 86 3.00 13.30 -0.28
CA PRO A 86 2.05 13.22 -1.40
C PRO A 86 1.43 11.82 -1.50
N PHE A 87 0.18 11.73 -1.97
CA PHE A 87 -0.48 10.43 -2.14
C PHE A 87 0.22 9.58 -3.21
N GLU A 88 0.83 10.25 -4.20
CA GLU A 88 1.57 9.65 -5.29
C GLU A 88 2.71 8.79 -4.76
N LEU A 89 3.34 9.18 -3.65
CA LEU A 89 4.34 8.34 -2.98
C LEU A 89 3.72 6.98 -2.63
N TRP A 90 2.66 6.94 -1.84
CA TRP A 90 2.03 5.67 -1.41
C TRP A 90 1.56 4.82 -2.58
N ARG A 91 1.01 5.46 -3.62
CA ARG A 91 0.63 4.78 -4.85
C ARG A 91 1.83 4.16 -5.55
N ASP A 92 2.91 4.90 -5.66
CA ASP A 92 4.10 4.49 -6.42
C ASP A 92 4.93 3.48 -5.64
N ILE A 93 4.97 3.55 -4.30
CA ILE A 93 5.46 2.49 -3.42
C ILE A 93 4.70 1.19 -3.69
N GLY A 94 3.36 1.22 -3.65
CA GLY A 94 2.56 0.03 -3.92
C GLY A 94 2.67 -0.48 -5.37
N ARG A 95 3.09 0.35 -6.33
CA ARG A 95 3.39 -0.08 -7.72
C ARG A 95 4.77 -0.69 -7.84
N ALA A 96 5.76 -0.11 -7.18
CA ALA A 96 7.15 -0.57 -7.20
C ALA A 96 7.31 -1.95 -6.56
N GLU A 97 6.53 -2.28 -5.54
CA GLU A 97 6.46 -3.66 -5.00
C GLU A 97 6.05 -4.73 -6.05
N ARG A 98 5.61 -4.30 -7.24
CA ARG A 98 5.18 -5.15 -8.36
C ARG A 98 6.00 -4.97 -9.63
N SER A 99 7.01 -4.08 -9.64
CA SER A 99 7.77 -3.73 -10.84
C SER A 99 9.27 -3.89 -10.59
N GLU A 100 9.97 -4.58 -11.50
CA GLU A 100 11.44 -4.66 -11.47
C GLU A 100 12.12 -3.34 -11.89
N LEU A 101 11.35 -2.43 -12.51
CA LEU A 101 11.82 -1.14 -13.03
C LEU A 101 11.73 0.00 -12.01
N VAL A 102 11.27 -0.25 -10.79
CA VAL A 102 11.15 0.76 -9.75
C VAL A 102 11.56 0.15 -8.41
N ASP A 103 12.70 0.56 -7.85
CA ASP A 103 13.10 0.18 -6.48
C ASP A 103 12.48 1.17 -5.50
N VAL A 104 11.60 0.66 -4.65
CA VAL A 104 11.09 1.41 -3.51
C VAL A 104 11.52 0.72 -2.24
N ARG A 105 12.07 1.52 -1.33
CA ARG A 105 12.40 1.07 0.01
C ARG A 105 11.51 1.78 0.99
N LEU A 106 10.69 0.99 1.69
CA LEU A 106 9.95 1.42 2.86
C LEU A 106 10.56 0.75 4.09
N ASP A 107 11.15 1.55 4.96
CA ASP A 107 11.64 1.09 6.25
C ASP A 107 10.66 1.56 7.32
N TRP A 108 9.84 0.60 7.77
CA TRP A 108 8.81 0.83 8.79
C TRP A 108 9.41 1.24 10.14
N GLU A 109 10.56 0.68 10.50
CA GLU A 109 11.21 0.92 11.80
C GLU A 109 11.84 2.31 11.86
N ARG A 110 12.54 2.70 10.80
CA ARG A 110 13.17 4.03 10.69
C ARG A 110 12.20 5.12 10.25
N GLY A 111 11.00 4.76 9.79
CA GLY A 111 10.02 5.71 9.27
C GLY A 111 10.50 6.40 8.00
N TYR A 112 11.10 5.62 7.11
CA TYR A 112 11.77 6.10 5.90
C TYR A 112 11.13 5.53 4.65
N ALA A 113 10.98 6.36 3.62
CA ALA A 113 10.62 5.93 2.28
C ALA A 113 11.56 6.53 1.23
N SER A 114 12.04 5.70 0.31
CA SER A 114 12.74 6.16 -0.89
C SER A 114 12.10 5.57 -2.13
N LEU A 115 12.01 6.39 -3.18
CA LEU A 115 11.55 5.99 -4.50
C LEU A 115 12.70 6.15 -5.50
N GLN A 116 13.05 5.06 -6.17
CA GLN A 116 14.05 5.01 -7.22
C GLN A 116 13.44 4.35 -8.46
N VAL A 117 13.71 4.89 -9.65
CA VAL A 117 13.30 4.30 -10.92
C VAL A 117 14.53 3.74 -11.61
N ILE A 118 14.47 2.48 -11.99
CA ILE A 118 15.45 1.81 -12.84
C ILE A 118 14.82 1.80 -14.23
N ALA A 119 15.18 2.77 -15.08
CA ALA A 119 14.60 2.87 -16.41
C ALA A 119 14.98 1.67 -17.29
N GLU A 120 16.22 1.16 -17.14
CA GLU A 120 16.70 -0.07 -17.78
C GLU A 120 17.60 -0.87 -16.82
N PRO A 121 17.70 -2.22 -16.94
CA PRO A 121 18.48 -3.06 -16.03
C PRO A 121 19.97 -2.68 -15.89
N ASP A 122 20.52 -2.04 -16.91
CA ASP A 122 21.94 -1.62 -16.98
C ASP A 122 22.14 -0.12 -16.73
N GLU A 123 21.07 0.63 -16.43
CA GLU A 123 21.14 2.05 -16.10
C GLU A 123 21.25 2.29 -14.59
N TRP A 124 21.94 3.38 -14.23
CA TRP A 124 21.99 3.81 -12.83
C TRP A 124 20.58 4.23 -12.37
N PRO A 125 20.12 3.76 -11.19
CA PRO A 125 18.81 4.12 -10.68
C PRO A 125 18.67 5.64 -10.49
N PHE A 126 17.61 6.20 -11.05
CA PHE A 126 17.23 7.58 -10.81
C PHE A 126 16.44 7.68 -9.52
N MET A 127 17.02 8.28 -8.48
CA MET A 127 16.31 8.56 -7.22
C MET A 127 15.35 9.74 -7.43
N LEU A 128 14.05 9.49 -7.21
CA LEU A 128 12.98 10.49 -7.33
C LEU A 128 12.81 11.33 -6.05
N GLY A 129 13.09 10.75 -4.88
CA GLY A 129 12.95 11.43 -3.60
C GLY A 129 13.12 10.52 -2.40
N VAL A 130 13.38 11.15 -1.26
CA VAL A 130 13.49 10.51 0.06
C VAL A 130 12.62 11.26 1.06
N TRP A 131 11.85 10.51 1.84
CA TRP A 131 11.02 11.01 2.94
C TRP A 131 11.45 10.34 4.23
N GLU A 132 11.92 11.14 5.18
CA GLU A 132 12.43 10.68 6.46
C GLU A 132 11.51 11.09 7.60
N SER A 133 11.51 10.31 8.69
CA SER A 133 10.66 10.57 9.87
C SER A 133 9.19 10.75 9.49
N ILE A 134 8.68 9.84 8.67
CA ILE A 134 7.27 9.81 8.25
C ILE A 134 6.39 9.61 9.49
N MET A 135 5.43 10.51 9.68
CA MET A 135 4.45 10.46 10.75
C MET A 135 3.03 10.63 10.23
N ALA A 136 2.10 9.87 10.82
CA ALA A 136 0.67 9.95 10.54
C ALA A 136 -0.06 10.75 11.62
N ASP A 137 -1.16 11.41 11.26
CA ASP A 137 -2.02 12.05 12.25
C ASP A 137 -2.81 10.99 13.05
N VAL A 138 -2.88 11.19 14.37
CA VAL A 138 -3.50 10.23 15.30
C VAL A 138 -5.01 10.09 15.05
N SER A 139 -5.69 11.20 14.75
CA SER A 139 -7.13 11.22 14.45
C SER A 139 -7.48 10.35 13.24
N GLY A 140 -6.71 10.49 12.16
CA GLY A 140 -6.90 9.76 10.93
C GLY A 140 -6.61 8.28 11.09
N LEU A 141 -5.55 7.93 11.84
CA LEU A 141 -5.24 6.54 12.13
C LEU A 141 -6.34 5.87 12.96
N GLN A 142 -6.85 6.57 13.99
CA GLN A 142 -7.96 6.06 14.79
C GLN A 142 -9.24 5.87 13.97
N ALA A 143 -9.56 6.84 13.10
CA ALA A 143 -10.72 6.75 12.22
C ALA A 143 -10.59 5.55 11.26
N LEU A 144 -9.41 5.37 10.66
CA LEU A 144 -9.11 4.23 9.79
C LEU A 144 -9.26 2.91 10.55
N VAL A 145 -8.61 2.75 11.70
CA VAL A 145 -8.67 1.48 12.45
C VAL A 145 -10.11 1.16 12.89
N ASN A 146 -10.89 2.16 13.30
CA ASN A 146 -12.30 1.97 13.61
C ASN A 146 -13.12 1.56 12.38
N GLU A 147 -12.84 2.18 11.22
CA GLU A 147 -13.49 1.82 9.96
C GLU A 147 -13.17 0.37 9.55
N LEU A 148 -11.94 -0.07 9.76
CA LEU A 148 -11.51 -1.45 9.52
C LEU A 148 -12.18 -2.44 10.48
N ALA A 149 -12.37 -2.05 11.74
CA ALA A 149 -12.97 -2.90 12.78
C ALA A 149 -14.50 -3.04 12.64
N CYS A 150 -15.21 -2.02 12.13
CA CYS A 150 -16.68 -1.97 12.11
C CYS A 150 -17.35 -2.70 10.92
N GLU A 151 -16.65 -3.58 10.19
CA GLU A 151 -17.16 -4.44 9.10
C GLU A 151 -17.83 -3.74 7.89
N ALA A 152 -17.99 -2.41 7.88
CA ALA A 152 -18.66 -1.66 6.81
C ALA A 152 -17.71 -1.08 5.73
N GLY A 153 -16.38 -1.13 5.96
CA GLY A 153 -15.36 -0.49 5.13
C GLY A 153 -14.83 -1.34 3.98
N VAL A 154 -14.59 -0.71 2.84
CA VAL A 154 -13.86 -1.30 1.70
C VAL A 154 -12.37 -1.22 2.01
N VAL A 155 -11.76 -2.33 2.41
CA VAL A 155 -10.31 -2.38 2.60
C VAL A 155 -9.62 -2.75 1.28
N PRO A 156 -8.72 -1.96 0.70
CA PRO A 156 -8.04 -2.36 -0.54
C PRO A 156 -7.14 -3.58 -0.33
N ILE A 157 -7.26 -4.62 -1.16
CA ILE A 157 -6.34 -5.78 -1.18
C ILE A 157 -5.24 -5.48 -2.21
N SER A 158 -3.99 -5.81 -1.87
CA SER A 158 -2.89 -5.78 -2.82
C SER A 158 -3.18 -6.68 -4.03
N GLU A 159 -2.78 -6.25 -5.23
CA GLU A 159 -2.87 -7.11 -6.41
C GLU A 159 -2.07 -8.41 -6.22
N LYS A 160 -0.91 -8.33 -5.56
CA LYS A 160 -0.07 -9.50 -5.26
C LYS A 160 -0.81 -10.54 -4.41
N GLY A 161 -1.45 -10.11 -3.31
CA GLY A 161 -2.25 -11.00 -2.45
C GLY A 161 -3.43 -11.61 -3.21
N ARG A 162 -4.15 -10.78 -3.98
CA ARG A 162 -5.27 -11.24 -4.83
C ARG A 162 -4.81 -12.27 -5.88
N ARG A 163 -3.72 -12.00 -6.61
CA ARG A 163 -3.16 -12.90 -7.62
C ARG A 163 -2.59 -14.17 -7.01
N ALA A 164 -1.94 -14.09 -5.85
CA ALA A 164 -1.45 -15.26 -5.12
C ALA A 164 -2.61 -16.20 -4.76
N TRP A 165 -3.69 -15.64 -4.18
CA TRP A 165 -4.89 -16.40 -3.88
C TRP A 165 -5.51 -17.04 -5.15
N ILE A 166 -5.60 -16.29 -6.25
CA ILE A 166 -6.13 -16.81 -7.53
C ILE A 166 -5.27 -17.95 -8.08
N ARG A 167 -3.95 -17.90 -7.94
CA ARG A 167 -3.07 -18.99 -8.38
C ARG A 167 -3.27 -20.24 -7.53
N GLU A 168 -3.44 -20.07 -6.23
CA GLU A 168 -3.61 -21.18 -5.28
C GLU A 168 -4.98 -21.86 -5.40
N HIS A 169 -6.06 -21.08 -5.51
CA HIS A 169 -7.44 -21.59 -5.43
C HIS A 169 -8.17 -21.59 -6.77
N GLY A 170 -7.75 -20.74 -7.71
CA GLY A 170 -8.53 -20.43 -8.92
C GLY A 170 -8.61 -21.56 -9.94
N ALA A 171 -7.68 -22.52 -9.90
CA ALA A 171 -7.67 -23.66 -10.82
C ALA A 171 -8.87 -24.61 -10.64
N ALA A 172 -9.37 -24.73 -9.39
CA ALA A 172 -10.42 -25.66 -9.02
C ALA A 172 -11.84 -25.07 -9.15
N LEU A 173 -11.94 -23.76 -9.40
CA LEU A 173 -13.19 -23.00 -9.34
C LEU A 173 -13.43 -22.33 -10.68
N ASN A 174 -14.68 -22.10 -11.08
CA ASN A 174 -14.95 -21.12 -12.14
C ASN A 174 -14.88 -19.69 -11.58
N SER A 175 -14.77 -18.68 -12.45
CA SER A 175 -14.58 -17.28 -12.02
C SER A 175 -15.64 -16.77 -11.04
N LYS A 176 -16.90 -17.22 -11.15
CA LYS A 176 -17.97 -16.84 -10.22
C LYS A 176 -17.81 -17.50 -8.85
N GLN A 177 -17.46 -18.78 -8.83
CA GLN A 177 -17.19 -19.53 -7.59
C GLN A 177 -15.93 -19.01 -6.89
N ALA A 178 -14.88 -18.75 -7.66
CA ALA A 178 -13.63 -18.17 -7.17
C ALA A 178 -13.90 -16.82 -6.50
N TRP A 179 -14.67 -15.92 -7.13
CA TRP A 179 -15.06 -14.66 -6.52
C TRP A 179 -15.89 -14.87 -5.24
N ALA A 180 -16.90 -15.72 -5.26
CA ALA A 180 -17.75 -15.96 -4.09
C ALA A 180 -16.97 -16.55 -2.90
N GLN A 181 -15.96 -17.38 -3.17
CA GLN A 181 -15.09 -17.93 -2.14
C GLN A 181 -14.09 -16.88 -1.63
N PHE A 182 -13.35 -16.22 -2.53
CA PHE A 182 -12.45 -15.11 -2.20
C PHE A 182 -13.15 -14.04 -1.37
N SER A 183 -14.38 -13.70 -1.76
CA SER A 183 -15.22 -12.72 -1.07
C SER A 183 -15.56 -13.12 0.35
N ARG A 184 -15.88 -14.39 0.60
CA ARG A 184 -16.17 -14.91 1.94
C ARG A 184 -14.93 -14.98 2.83
N GLU A 185 -13.82 -15.45 2.27
CA GLU A 185 -12.55 -15.61 3.01
C GLU A 185 -11.89 -14.26 3.34
N ASN A 186 -12.09 -13.24 2.50
CA ASN A 186 -11.46 -11.93 2.65
C ASN A 186 -12.46 -10.82 3.04
N ASN A 187 -13.55 -11.18 3.74
CA ASN A 187 -14.66 -10.30 4.19
C ASN A 187 -15.38 -9.58 3.03
N PRO A 188 -16.67 -9.88 2.71
CA PRO A 188 -17.30 -9.81 1.38
C PRO A 188 -16.52 -9.05 0.31
N ALA A 189 -15.33 -9.58 -0.06
CA ALA A 189 -14.23 -8.87 -0.71
C ALA A 189 -14.49 -7.37 -0.87
N ARG A 190 -14.39 -6.62 0.24
CA ARG A 190 -14.09 -5.19 0.28
C ARG A 190 -14.63 -4.46 -0.98
N ARG A 191 -15.92 -4.11 -0.96
CA ARG A 191 -16.77 -3.68 -2.11
C ARG A 191 -16.01 -2.88 -3.19
N GLY A 192 -16.04 -3.36 -4.44
CA GLY A 192 -15.47 -2.65 -5.60
C GLY A 192 -14.34 -3.40 -6.31
N LEU A 193 -13.81 -4.46 -5.70
CA LEU A 193 -12.69 -5.25 -6.26
C LEU A 193 -13.12 -6.32 -7.28
N LEU A 194 -14.42 -6.45 -7.59
CA LEU A 194 -14.90 -7.47 -8.53
C LEU A 194 -14.27 -7.31 -9.92
N ALA A 195 -14.16 -6.07 -10.41
CA ALA A 195 -13.59 -5.79 -11.72
C ALA A 195 -12.12 -6.21 -11.77
N ASP A 196 -11.32 -5.77 -10.79
CA ASP A 196 -9.91 -6.09 -10.68
C ASP A 196 -9.67 -7.60 -10.49
N PHE A 197 -10.47 -8.25 -9.63
CA PHE A 197 -10.41 -9.69 -9.45
C PHE A 197 -10.71 -10.44 -10.75
N MET A 198 -11.74 -10.04 -11.48
CA MET A 198 -12.12 -10.70 -12.74
C MET A 198 -11.08 -10.47 -13.84
N ALA A 199 -10.39 -9.32 -13.84
CA ALA A 199 -9.29 -9.06 -14.75
C ALA A 199 -8.11 -10.02 -14.46
N ASP A 200 -7.63 -10.04 -13.22
CA ASP A 200 -6.54 -10.92 -12.78
C ASP A 200 -6.85 -12.40 -13.00
N TYR A 201 -8.08 -12.82 -12.71
CA TYR A 201 -8.51 -14.20 -12.88
C TYR A 201 -8.45 -14.63 -14.34
N ARG A 202 -8.85 -13.77 -15.29
CA ARG A 202 -8.78 -14.06 -16.73
C ARG A 202 -7.35 -14.08 -17.25
N GLU A 203 -6.48 -13.26 -16.68
CA GLU A 203 -5.07 -13.22 -17.03
C GLU A 203 -4.34 -14.49 -16.58
N ILE A 204 -4.59 -14.94 -15.34
CA ILE A 204 -3.96 -16.14 -14.76
C ILE A 204 -4.58 -17.42 -15.33
N TRP A 205 -5.91 -17.46 -15.49
CA TRP A 205 -6.66 -18.61 -15.99
C TRP A 205 -7.42 -18.26 -17.27
N PRO A 206 -6.71 -17.99 -18.39
CA PRO A 206 -7.35 -17.67 -19.64
C PRO A 206 -8.22 -18.85 -20.07
N ARG A 207 -9.47 -18.56 -20.47
CA ARG A 207 -10.31 -19.57 -21.10
C ARG A 207 -9.56 -20.11 -22.31
N LYS A 208 -9.46 -21.44 -22.44
CA LYS A 208 -9.03 -22.08 -23.69
C LYS A 208 -9.82 -21.43 -24.83
N GLN A 209 -9.12 -20.87 -25.82
CA GLN A 209 -9.77 -20.30 -26.99
C GLN A 209 -10.74 -21.35 -27.54
N GLY A 210 -12.03 -21.01 -27.57
CA GLY A 210 -13.01 -21.85 -28.23
C GLY A 210 -12.55 -22.09 -29.67
N ARG A 211 -12.66 -23.33 -30.15
CA ARG A 211 -12.33 -23.66 -31.55
C ARG A 211 -12.96 -22.60 -32.46
N PRO A 212 -12.23 -22.05 -33.44
CA PRO A 212 -12.80 -21.09 -34.37
C PRO A 212 -14.09 -21.67 -34.94
N ARG A 213 -15.18 -20.88 -34.88
CA ARG A 213 -16.42 -21.25 -35.55
C ARG A 213 -16.06 -21.57 -36.99
N LYS A 214 -16.28 -22.81 -37.43
CA LYS A 214 -16.25 -23.13 -38.85
C LYS A 214 -17.31 -22.24 -39.48
N VAL A 215 -16.86 -21.23 -40.22
CA VAL A 215 -17.71 -20.48 -41.14
C VAL A 215 -18.13 -21.51 -42.17
N GLN A 216 -19.41 -21.86 -42.15
CA GLN A 216 -20.06 -22.59 -43.24
C GLN A 216 -20.45 -21.60 -44.32
#